data_AF-A0AAN9YE93-F1
#
_entry.id   AF-A0AAN9YE93-F1
#
_cell.length_a   1.000
_cell.length_b   1.000
_cell.length_c   1.000
_cell.angle_alpha   90.00
_cell.angle_beta   90.00
_cell.angle_gamma   90.00
#
_symmetry.space_group_name_H-M   'P 1'
#
loop_
_entity.id
_entity.type
_entity.pdbx_description
1 polymer ?
#
loop_
_entity_poly.entity_id
_entity_poly.type
_entity_poly.pdbx_seq_one_letter_code
_entity_poly.pdbx_strand_id
1 'polypeptide(L)'
;MRPGDFTQIVAIIRYEFSDIAINVGDTVRLTATATSTTAGTALVENLTTGLSASQALSGENSLEELKAGWYILPQDDSIDFGTITFEDARATFSSGTVGPLDATVLDQSYATVSTTSDSVIVKYGSDLEIKPLNR
;
A
#
# COMPACT_ATOMS: atom_id res chain seq x y z
N MET A 1 3.50 -0.46 -37.67
CA MET A 1 2.41 -0.25 -36.69
C MET A 1 2.44 -1.45 -35.75
N ARG A 2 2.84 -1.27 -34.48
CA ARG A 2 2.95 -2.40 -33.52
C ARG A 2 1.62 -2.53 -32.76
N PRO A 3 1.06 -3.75 -32.62
CA PRO A 3 -0.05 -4.03 -31.72
C PRO A 3 0.45 -4.13 -30.28
N GLY A 4 -0.23 -3.50 -29.31
CA GLY A 4 0.03 -3.81 -27.89
C GLY A 4 -0.18 -2.73 -26.84
N ASP A 5 -0.62 -1.52 -27.17
CA ASP A 5 -0.97 -0.52 -26.15
C ASP A 5 -2.33 -0.89 -25.52
N PHE A 6 -2.33 -1.86 -24.61
CA PHE A 6 -3.39 -2.01 -23.63
C PHE A 6 -3.15 -0.95 -22.55
N THR A 7 -3.69 0.25 -22.76
CA THR A 7 -4.00 1.13 -21.64
C THR A 7 -5.17 0.48 -20.90
N GLN A 8 -4.86 -0.39 -19.93
CA GLN A 8 -5.87 -0.85 -18.98
C GLN A 8 -6.27 0.38 -18.16
N ILE A 9 -7.32 1.07 -18.59
CA ILE A 9 -7.98 2.10 -17.78
C ILE A 9 -8.63 1.34 -16.62
N VAL A 10 -7.86 1.12 -15.56
CA VAL A 10 -8.40 0.69 -14.27
C VAL A 10 -9.19 1.89 -13.75
N ALA A 11 -10.51 1.81 -13.79
CA ALA A 11 -11.35 2.73 -13.04
C ALA A 11 -11.10 2.46 -11.55
N ILE A 12 -10.34 3.32 -10.89
CA ILE A 12 -10.13 3.27 -9.44
C ILE A 12 -11.34 3.95 -8.81
N ILE A 13 -12.24 3.18 -8.22
CA ILE A 13 -13.27 3.73 -7.33
C ILE A 13 -12.57 4.08 -6.02
N ARG A 14 -12.62 5.36 -5.65
CA ARG A 14 -12.10 5.87 -4.37
C ARG A 14 -13.28 6.17 -3.45
N TYR A 15 -13.16 5.74 -2.20
CA TYR A 15 -14.08 6.10 -1.13
C TYR A 15 -13.30 6.88 -0.08
N GLU A 16 -13.87 8.01 0.38
CA GLU A 16 -13.28 8.86 1.41
C GLU A 16 -14.00 8.61 2.73
N PHE A 17 -13.24 8.35 3.80
CA PHE A 17 -13.78 8.20 5.14
C PHE A 17 -13.83 9.58 5.83
N SER A 18 -14.98 10.25 5.82
CA SER A 18 -15.15 11.57 6.46
C SER A 18 -15.22 11.52 7.99
N ASP A 19 -15.54 10.35 8.55
CA ASP A 19 -15.87 10.20 9.97
C ASP A 19 -14.67 9.82 10.83
N ILE A 20 -13.46 9.78 10.24
CA ILE A 20 -12.20 9.48 10.92
C ILE A 20 -11.14 10.52 10.55
N ALA A 21 -10.60 11.19 11.57
CA ALA A 21 -9.47 12.09 11.39
C ALA A 21 -8.15 11.30 11.57
N ILE A 22 -7.22 11.52 10.64
CA ILE A 22 -5.84 11.02 10.73
C ILE A 22 -4.92 12.24 10.80
N ASN A 23 -4.07 12.29 11.83
CA ASN A 23 -3.12 13.37 12.04
C ASN A 23 -1.68 12.86 11.96
N VAL A 24 -0.74 13.79 11.78
CA VAL A 24 0.69 13.48 11.83
C VAL A 24 1.03 12.85 13.19
N GLY A 25 1.67 11.68 13.16
CA GLY A 25 2.07 10.93 14.35
C GLY A 25 1.05 9.90 14.82
N ASP A 26 -0.13 9.81 14.21
CA ASP A 26 -1.09 8.74 14.52
C ASP A 26 -0.58 7.37 14.04
N THR A 27 -0.85 6.34 14.84
CA THR A 27 -0.69 4.95 14.42
C THR A 27 -2.01 4.47 13.81
N VAL A 28 -1.98 4.10 12.54
CA VAL A 28 -3.18 3.71 11.78
C VAL A 28 -3.06 2.26 11.34
N ARG A 29 -4.10 1.47 11.61
CA ARG A 29 -4.25 0.13 11.04
C ARG A 29 -5.19 0.18 9.86
N LEU A 30 -4.74 -0.38 8.75
CA LEU A 30 -5.51 -0.57 7.54
C LEU A 30 -5.77 -2.05 7.36
N THR A 31 -7.00 -2.44 7.06
CA THR A 31 -7.35 -3.83 6.77
C THR A 31 -8.32 -3.89 5.60
N ALA A 32 -7.93 -4.60 4.55
CA ALA A 32 -8.81 -4.97 3.44
C ALA A 32 -9.12 -6.47 3.53
N THR A 33 -10.39 -6.84 3.43
CA THR A 33 -10.82 -8.24 3.46
C THR A 33 -11.70 -8.53 2.26
N ALA A 34 -11.27 -9.40 1.36
CA ALA A 34 -12.15 -9.96 0.33
C ALA A 34 -13.00 -11.07 0.97
N THR A 35 -14.32 -10.91 0.92
CA THR A 35 -15.29 -11.94 1.37
C THR A 35 -15.77 -12.81 0.22
N SER A 36 -15.64 -12.31 -1.01
CA SER A 36 -15.78 -13.02 -2.27
C SER A 36 -14.97 -12.26 -3.32
N THR A 37 -14.89 -12.82 -4.54
CA THR A 37 -14.21 -12.14 -5.64
C THR A 37 -14.88 -10.82 -6.05
N THR A 38 -16.10 -10.53 -5.62
CA THR A 38 -16.84 -9.30 -5.97
C THR A 38 -17.28 -8.47 -4.77
N ALA A 39 -16.87 -8.87 -3.56
CA ALA A 39 -17.29 -8.21 -2.32
C ALA A 39 -16.23 -8.29 -1.22
N GLY A 40 -16.19 -7.29 -0.37
CA GLY A 40 -15.26 -7.24 0.75
C GLY A 40 -15.51 -6.07 1.69
N THR A 41 -14.53 -5.79 2.54
CA THR A 41 -14.54 -4.64 3.44
C THR A 41 -13.20 -3.93 3.39
N ALA A 42 -13.26 -2.60 3.47
CA ALA A 42 -12.13 -1.76 3.84
C ALA A 42 -12.38 -1.25 5.26
N LEU A 43 -11.39 -1.36 6.13
CA LEU A 43 -11.42 -0.92 7.52
C LEU A 43 -10.19 -0.05 7.78
N VAL A 44 -10.43 1.13 8.35
CA VAL A 44 -9.40 2.07 8.81
C VAL A 44 -9.61 2.26 10.30
N GLU A 45 -8.58 2.02 11.09
CA GLU A 45 -8.58 2.22 12.54
C GLU A 45 -7.45 3.16 12.91
N ASN A 46 -7.77 4.30 13.53
CA ASN A 46 -6.78 5.16 14.15
C ASN A 46 -6.56 4.65 15.57
N LEU A 47 -5.49 3.87 15.77
CA LEU A 47 -5.20 3.22 17.05
C LEU A 47 -4.81 4.26 18.13
N THR A 48 -4.33 5.43 17.73
CA THR A 48 -4.02 6.53 18.66
C THR A 48 -5.29 7.13 19.26
N THR A 49 -6.32 7.35 18.44
CA THR A 49 -7.59 7.96 18.89
C THR A 49 -8.66 6.95 19.29
N GLY A 50 -8.49 5.69 18.89
CA GLY A 50 -9.47 4.61 19.09
C GLY A 50 -10.67 4.68 18.13
N LEU A 51 -10.65 5.57 17.14
CA LEU A 51 -11.73 5.70 16.15
C LEU A 51 -11.53 4.72 14.99
N SER A 52 -12.62 4.26 14.41
CA SER A 52 -12.61 3.36 13.26
C SER A 52 -13.68 3.75 12.24
N ALA A 53 -13.38 3.59 10.96
CA ALA A 53 -14.33 3.73 9.87
C ALA A 53 -14.23 2.51 8.94
N SER A 54 -15.38 2.03 8.43
CA SER A 54 -15.41 0.87 7.54
C SER A 54 -16.38 1.07 6.38
N GLN A 55 -16.01 0.53 5.22
CA GLN A 55 -16.81 0.53 4.00
C GLN A 55 -16.98 -0.90 3.52
N ALA A 56 -18.24 -1.31 3.35
CA ALA A 56 -18.56 -2.54 2.64
C ALA A 56 -18.44 -2.32 1.13
N LEU A 57 -17.77 -3.24 0.45
CA LEU A 57 -17.55 -3.21 -0.99
C LEU A 57 -18.41 -4.30 -1.63
N SER A 58 -19.20 -3.95 -2.64
CA SER A 58 -20.06 -4.89 -3.36
C SER A 58 -20.27 -4.46 -4.80
N GLY A 59 -20.23 -5.41 -5.74
CA GLY A 59 -20.53 -5.12 -7.15
C GLY A 59 -19.33 -4.69 -7.97
N GLU A 60 -18.12 -5.00 -7.51
CA GLU A 60 -16.87 -4.73 -8.22
C GLU A 60 -16.62 -5.74 -9.35
N ASN A 61 -15.74 -5.38 -10.28
CA ASN A 61 -15.09 -6.34 -11.17
C ASN A 61 -14.49 -7.47 -10.31
N SER A 62 -14.57 -8.72 -10.79
CA SER A 62 -14.07 -9.87 -10.03
C SER A 62 -12.57 -9.73 -9.76
N LEU A 63 -12.18 -9.72 -8.50
CA LEU A 63 -10.82 -9.87 -8.03
C LEU A 63 -10.30 -11.27 -8.42
N GLU A 64 -9.03 -11.34 -8.77
CA GLU A 64 -8.34 -12.63 -8.95
C GLU A 64 -7.77 -13.15 -7.62
N GLU A 65 -7.62 -12.27 -6.61
CA GLU A 65 -7.12 -12.59 -5.26
C GLU A 65 -5.72 -13.24 -5.24
N LEU A 66 -4.94 -13.06 -6.31
CA LEU A 66 -3.62 -13.69 -6.48
C LEU A 66 -2.47 -12.93 -5.81
N LYS A 67 -2.70 -11.66 -5.44
CA LYS A 67 -1.65 -10.75 -4.97
C LYS A 67 -2.16 -9.91 -3.82
N ALA A 68 -1.27 -9.65 -2.88
CA ALA A 68 -1.42 -8.65 -1.83
C ALA A 68 -0.18 -7.75 -1.86
N GLY A 69 -0.32 -6.50 -1.42
CA GLY A 69 0.79 -5.55 -1.42
C GLY A 69 0.52 -4.34 -0.54
N TRP A 70 1.61 -3.67 -0.20
CA TRP A 70 1.63 -2.40 0.54
C TRP A 70 2.13 -1.32 -0.41
N TYR A 71 1.35 -0.26 -0.56
CA TYR A 71 1.61 0.77 -1.56
C TYR A 71 1.60 2.15 -0.91
N ILE A 72 2.55 2.98 -1.33
CA ILE A 72 2.55 4.42 -1.07
C ILE A 72 2.40 5.10 -2.42
N LEU A 73 1.32 5.85 -2.56
CA LEU A 73 0.92 6.54 -3.78
C LEU A 73 0.65 8.01 -3.43
N PRO A 74 1.71 8.84 -3.32
CA PRO A 74 1.50 10.27 -3.10
C PRO A 74 0.80 10.88 -4.31
N GLN A 75 0.17 12.04 -4.14
CA GLN A 75 -0.44 12.76 -5.28
C GLN A 75 0.63 13.33 -6.23
N ASP A 76 1.84 13.54 -5.72
CA ASP A 76 2.99 14.06 -6.44
C ASP A 76 4.29 13.50 -5.81
N ASP A 77 5.26 13.15 -6.67
CA ASP A 77 6.52 12.51 -6.28
C ASP A 77 7.45 13.42 -5.45
N SER A 78 7.16 14.73 -5.35
CA SER A 78 7.90 15.69 -4.52
C SER A 78 7.41 15.79 -3.07
N ILE A 79 6.33 15.09 -2.73
CA ILE A 79 5.78 15.09 -1.37
C ILE A 79 6.68 14.26 -0.45
N ASP A 80 7.42 14.95 0.41
CA ASP A 80 8.22 14.33 1.48
C ASP A 80 7.30 13.81 2.59
N PHE A 81 7.17 12.49 2.66
CA PHE A 81 6.46 11.77 3.72
C PHE A 81 7.41 11.24 4.81
N GLY A 82 8.70 11.59 4.76
CA GLY A 82 9.72 11.13 5.68
C GLY A 82 9.93 9.62 5.60
N THR A 83 9.46 8.89 6.60
CA THR A 83 9.51 7.43 6.61
C THR A 83 8.17 6.88 7.06
N ILE A 84 7.60 6.00 6.24
CA ILE A 84 6.39 5.24 6.56
C ILE A 84 6.82 3.79 6.77
N THR A 85 6.43 3.24 7.90
CA THR A 85 6.61 1.82 8.20
C THR A 85 5.25 1.15 8.29
N PHE A 86 5.02 0.15 7.44
CA PHE A 86 3.94 -0.80 7.63
C PHE A 86 4.45 -1.87 8.60
N GLU A 87 4.12 -1.72 9.87
CA GLU A 87 4.41 -2.72 10.91
C GLU A 87 3.35 -3.82 10.88
N ASP A 88 3.68 -4.99 11.43
CA ASP A 88 2.74 -6.12 11.54
C ASP A 88 2.12 -6.55 10.19
N ALA A 89 2.84 -6.24 9.09
CA ALA A 89 2.42 -6.41 7.71
C ALA A 89 2.24 -7.89 7.37
N ARG A 90 0.99 -8.27 7.06
CA ARG A 90 0.63 -9.64 6.72
C ARG A 90 -0.46 -9.71 5.65
N ALA A 91 -0.41 -10.74 4.83
CA ALA A 91 -1.46 -11.11 3.89
C ALA A 91 -1.90 -12.54 4.18
N THR A 92 -3.21 -12.77 4.24
CA THR A 92 -3.78 -14.09 4.52
C THR A 92 -4.50 -14.61 3.29
N PHE A 93 -4.09 -15.80 2.86
CA PHE A 93 -4.68 -16.57 1.79
C PHE A 93 -5.23 -17.89 2.34
N SER A 94 -5.96 -18.63 1.52
CA SER A 94 -6.41 -19.99 1.87
C SER A 94 -5.24 -20.95 2.16
N SER A 95 -4.05 -20.69 1.57
CA SER A 95 -2.82 -21.46 1.77
C SER A 95 -2.05 -21.09 3.05
N GLY A 96 -2.41 -19.99 3.72
CA GLY A 96 -1.73 -19.53 4.93
C GLY A 96 -1.52 -18.02 4.97
N THR A 97 -0.79 -17.57 5.98
CA THR A 97 -0.41 -16.16 6.13
C THR A 97 1.04 -15.97 5.75
N VAL A 98 1.32 -14.91 4.99
CA VAL A 98 2.66 -14.53 4.54
C VAL A 98 2.93 -13.08 4.92
N GLY A 99 4.21 -12.77 5.16
CA GLY A 99 4.70 -11.41 5.37
C GLY A 99 5.48 -10.87 4.16
N PRO A 100 6.04 -9.66 4.24
CA PRO A 100 6.63 -8.96 3.09
C PRO A 100 8.05 -9.38 2.70
N LEU A 101 8.71 -10.30 3.41
CA LEU A 101 10.12 -10.61 3.19
C LEU A 101 10.45 -11.02 1.74
N ASP A 102 9.59 -11.85 1.13
CA ASP A 102 9.75 -12.34 -0.24
C ASP A 102 8.93 -11.52 -1.26
N ALA A 103 8.43 -10.34 -0.86
CA ALA A 103 7.64 -9.48 -1.74
C ALA A 103 8.51 -8.91 -2.87
N THR A 104 7.93 -8.80 -4.06
CA THR A 104 8.54 -8.04 -5.15
C THR A 104 8.50 -6.55 -4.79
N VAL A 105 9.66 -5.93 -4.61
CA VAL A 105 9.78 -4.48 -4.44
C VAL A 105 9.65 -3.81 -5.80
N LEU A 106 8.65 -2.95 -5.94
CA LEU A 106 8.50 -2.07 -7.11
C LEU A 106 9.20 -0.76 -6.80
N ASP A 107 10.28 -0.48 -7.52
CA ASP A 107 11.14 0.68 -7.29
C ASP A 107 10.42 2.01 -7.60
N GLN A 108 10.71 3.04 -6.81
CA GLN A 108 10.20 4.40 -6.99
C GLN A 108 11.40 5.35 -6.93
N SER A 109 11.57 6.20 -7.94
CA SER A 109 12.75 7.08 -8.06
C SER A 109 12.94 8.03 -6.87
N TYR A 110 11.87 8.29 -6.12
CA TYR A 110 11.83 9.20 -4.97
C TYR A 110 11.92 8.52 -3.60
N ALA A 111 12.02 7.18 -3.53
CA ALA A 111 12.01 6.46 -2.26
C ALA A 111 12.91 5.23 -2.26
N THR A 112 13.35 4.84 -1.07
CA THR A 112 13.98 3.53 -0.83
C THR A 112 13.01 2.63 -0.07
N VAL A 113 13.03 1.34 -0.38
CA VAL A 113 12.16 0.33 0.23
C VAL A 113 13.01 -0.80 0.81
N SER A 114 12.70 -1.21 2.03
CA SER A 114 13.27 -2.41 2.66
C SER A 114 12.19 -3.22 3.34
N THR A 115 12.40 -4.53 3.46
CA THR A 115 11.42 -5.46 4.04
C THR A 115 12.06 -6.36 5.10
N THR A 116 11.24 -6.76 6.07
CA THR A 116 11.54 -7.84 7.03
C THR A 116 10.48 -8.94 6.89
N SER A 117 10.45 -9.91 7.80
CA SER A 117 9.38 -10.91 7.88
C SER A 117 7.98 -10.33 8.10
N ASP A 118 7.88 -9.11 8.62
CA ASP A 118 6.65 -8.51 9.15
C ASP A 118 6.56 -7.00 8.96
N SER A 119 7.54 -6.36 8.31
CA SER A 119 7.55 -4.92 8.09
C SER A 119 7.91 -4.55 6.66
N VAL A 120 7.28 -3.49 6.15
CA VAL A 120 7.71 -2.76 4.95
C VAL A 120 8.08 -1.35 5.38
N ILE A 121 9.34 -0.96 5.17
CA ILE A 121 9.85 0.36 5.51
C ILE A 121 10.09 1.10 4.21
N VAL A 122 9.40 2.23 4.03
CA VAL A 122 9.57 3.11 2.88
C VAL A 122 10.05 4.46 3.35
N LYS A 123 11.20 4.89 2.84
CA LYS A 123 11.81 6.16 3.19
C LYS A 123 11.85 7.06 1.96
N TYR A 124 11.28 8.27 2.09
CA TYR A 124 11.39 9.31 1.08
C TYR A 124 12.84 9.78 0.94
N GLY A 125 13.22 10.09 -0.29
CA GLY A 125 14.59 10.32 -0.70
C GLY A 125 15.24 9.02 -1.17
N SER A 126 15.74 9.02 -2.40
CA SER A 126 16.75 8.06 -2.79
C SER A 126 18.04 8.38 -2.03
N ASP A 127 18.75 7.35 -1.55
CA ASP A 127 20.12 7.55 -1.08
C ASP A 127 20.91 8.15 -2.26
N LEU A 128 21.23 9.44 -2.17
CA LEU A 128 22.16 10.11 -3.08
C LEU A 128 23.53 9.45 -2.89
N GLU A 129 23.77 8.34 -3.57
CA GLU A 129 25.10 7.76 -3.68
C GLU A 129 25.93 8.71 -4.56
N ILE A 130 26.54 9.73 -3.94
CA ILE A 130 27.61 10.50 -4.55
C ILE A 130 28.81 9.54 -4.65
N LYS A 131 28.88 8.78 -5.75
CA LYS A 131 30.09 8.01 -6.07
C LYS A 131 31.24 9.01 -6.24
N PRO A 132 32.39 8.83 -5.56
CA PRO A 132 33.55 9.62 -5.88
C PRO A 132 33.85 9.44 -7.37
N LEU A 133 34.09 10.56 -8.07
CA LEU A 133 34.69 10.55 -9.41
C LEU A 133 36.07 9.92 -9.24
N ASN A 134 36.16 8.60 -9.41
CA ASN A 134 37.43 7.91 -9.50
C ASN A 134 38.17 8.50 -10.71
N ARG A 135 39.23 9.25 -10.40
CA ARG A 135 40.27 9.67 -11.36
C ARG A 135 41.20 8.50 -11.65
#